data_AF-A0A9R0SC54-F1
#
_entry.id   AF-A0A9R0SC54-F1
#
_cell.length_a   1.000
_cell.length_b   1.000
_cell.length_c   1.000
_cell.angle_alpha   90.00
_cell.angle_beta   90.00
_cell.angle_gamma   90.00
#
_symmetry.space_group_name_H-M   'P 1'
#
loop_
_entity.id
_entity.type
_entity.pdbx_description
1 polymer ?
#
loop_
_entity_poly.entity_id
_entity_poly.type
_entity_poly.pdbx_seq_one_letter_code
_entity_poly.pdbx_strand_id
1 'polypeptide(L)'
;MEDQCTYFLILQIDDLLNERDELRKDIEQLCMQQAGPGYVSVATRMLSQRTTALEQDIEILQKKLSGCLRENQNLQEELAEAYRVKSQLADLYGAELSKTKELEQQVRFFQSSVAQAFAERDGSLLECEKAKEREEAGLKMCATFEERTREYQTAMEDQKRLNDDLQMELTELKAHTESSLNVIKKLYEVRSRECECPSNITFEEKCSILLDDSADSWSFNLDGETSTSKYIASLEQENESLKAKISKLQSNLRMSFEIEHHLQRNARTLEKKQALSDDLMRNGLSALQKVYTYQRAEIMKILEEELLLLSTAVNEIQDKLTQICINAEIMGNPVGKMQCCDSSCKDVHVTMDIGPETIPKICAHELWCNL
;
A
#
# COMPACT_ATOMS: atom_id res chain seq x y z
N MET A 1 62.11 128.12 -28.17
CA MET A 1 61.48 126.95 -27.51
C MET A 1 62.34 125.68 -27.63
N GLU A 2 63.19 125.52 -28.65
CA GLU A 2 64.09 124.35 -28.77
C GLU A 2 65.21 124.30 -27.70
N ASP A 3 65.80 125.44 -27.29
CA ASP A 3 66.90 125.45 -26.30
C ASP A 3 66.51 125.03 -24.87
N GLN A 4 65.23 125.13 -24.51
CA GLN A 4 64.75 124.80 -23.16
C GLN A 4 64.48 123.29 -22.99
N CYS A 5 64.14 122.62 -24.09
CA CYS A 5 63.91 121.17 -24.12
C CYS A 5 65.24 120.41 -24.04
N THR A 6 66.29 120.92 -24.72
CA THR A 6 67.64 120.35 -24.69
C THR A 6 68.25 120.40 -23.29
N TYR A 7 68.06 121.51 -22.56
CA TYR A 7 68.57 121.65 -21.19
C TYR A 7 67.87 120.71 -20.20
N PHE A 8 66.54 120.51 -20.33
CA PHE A 8 65.79 119.57 -19.51
C PHE A 8 66.22 118.11 -19.75
N LEU A 9 66.44 117.73 -21.00
CA LEU A 9 66.93 116.39 -21.35
C LEU A 9 68.35 116.13 -20.81
N ILE A 10 69.22 117.15 -20.83
CA ILE A 10 70.58 117.01 -20.26
C ILE A 10 70.53 116.78 -18.75
N LEU A 11 69.71 117.54 -18.01
CA LEU A 11 69.53 117.33 -16.57
C LEU A 11 68.98 115.95 -16.25
N GLN A 12 67.97 115.50 -17.01
CA GLN A 12 67.36 114.18 -16.80
C GLN A 12 68.32 113.04 -17.12
N ILE A 13 69.21 113.22 -18.11
CA ILE A 13 70.29 112.27 -18.40
C ILE A 13 71.29 112.25 -17.25
N ASP A 14 71.67 113.39 -16.69
CA ASP A 14 72.62 113.48 -15.59
C ASP A 14 72.08 112.80 -14.31
N ASP A 15 70.79 112.99 -14.01
CA ASP A 15 70.11 112.30 -12.91
C ASP A 15 70.10 110.77 -13.11
N LEU A 16 69.79 110.30 -14.33
CA LEU A 16 69.82 108.86 -14.64
C LEU A 16 71.23 108.27 -14.61
N LEU A 17 72.25 109.06 -14.98
CA LEU A 17 73.65 108.64 -14.88
C LEU A 17 74.08 108.51 -13.42
N ASN A 18 73.66 109.43 -12.55
CA ASN A 18 73.90 109.35 -11.11
C ASN A 18 73.16 108.16 -10.48
N GLU A 19 71.89 107.93 -10.83
CA GLU A 19 71.12 106.79 -10.31
C GLU A 19 71.74 105.45 -10.75
N ARG A 20 72.20 105.35 -12.01
CA ARG A 20 72.96 104.19 -12.49
C ARG A 20 74.23 103.97 -11.66
N ASP A 21 74.96 105.03 -11.35
CA ASP A 21 76.23 104.93 -10.62
C ASP A 21 76.02 104.56 -9.14
N GLU A 22 74.96 105.05 -8.50
CA GLU A 22 74.57 104.63 -7.15
C GLU A 22 74.08 103.17 -7.12
N LEU A 23 73.22 102.77 -8.06
CA LEU A 23 72.80 101.37 -8.18
C LEU A 23 73.98 100.43 -8.42
N ARG A 24 74.99 100.88 -9.17
CA ARG A 24 76.22 100.09 -9.38
C ARG A 24 77.00 99.91 -8.08
N LYS A 25 77.12 100.95 -7.24
CA LYS A 25 77.76 100.86 -5.92
C LYS A 25 77.00 99.92 -4.99
N ASP A 26 75.67 99.97 -5.00
CA ASP A 26 74.83 99.07 -4.19
C ASP A 26 75.02 97.59 -4.61
N ILE A 27 75.06 97.31 -5.92
CA ILE A 27 75.35 95.98 -6.44
C ILE A 27 76.75 95.52 -6.04
N GLU A 28 77.76 96.38 -6.17
CA GLU A 28 79.14 96.07 -5.75
C GLU A 28 79.21 95.79 -4.23
N GLN A 29 78.47 96.55 -3.41
CA GLN A 29 78.41 96.33 -1.96
C GLN A 29 77.72 95.00 -1.60
N LEU A 30 76.62 94.66 -2.27
CA LEU A 30 75.95 93.36 -2.11
C LEU A 30 76.86 92.21 -2.53
N CYS A 31 77.57 92.35 -3.64
CA CYS A 31 78.55 91.36 -4.09
C CYS A 31 79.71 91.23 -3.10
N MET A 32 80.23 92.32 -2.51
CA MET A 32 81.27 92.25 -1.48
C MET A 32 80.79 91.59 -0.17
N GLN A 33 79.55 91.86 0.26
CA GLN A 33 78.96 91.23 1.43
C GLN A 33 78.75 89.72 1.22
N GLN A 34 78.36 89.32 0.01
CA GLN A 34 78.13 87.92 -0.35
C GLN A 34 79.42 87.17 -0.75
N ALA A 35 80.48 87.89 -1.17
CA ALA A 35 81.79 87.33 -1.54
C ALA A 35 82.74 87.12 -0.34
N GLY A 36 82.33 87.46 0.88
CA GLY A 36 83.09 87.15 2.09
C GLY A 36 83.25 85.63 2.32
N PRO A 37 84.42 85.14 2.76
CA PRO A 37 84.69 83.70 2.92
C PRO A 37 83.69 82.92 3.80
N GLY A 38 82.96 83.61 4.67
CA GLY A 38 82.00 83.01 5.61
C GLY A 38 80.58 82.79 5.09
N TYR A 39 80.04 83.67 4.22
CA TYR A 39 78.65 83.56 3.76
C TYR A 39 78.47 82.42 2.77
N VAL A 40 79.33 82.37 1.74
CA VAL A 40 79.33 81.30 0.74
C VAL A 40 79.54 79.94 1.41
N SER A 41 80.50 79.82 2.34
CA SER A 41 80.78 78.54 3.00
C SER A 41 79.63 78.03 3.89
N VAL A 42 78.92 78.91 4.60
CA VAL A 42 77.73 78.53 5.40
C VAL A 42 76.56 78.14 4.50
N ALA A 43 76.29 78.92 3.44
CA ALA A 43 75.24 78.60 2.48
C ALA A 43 75.52 77.26 1.76
N THR A 44 76.76 77.04 1.31
CA THR A 44 77.19 75.77 0.70
C THR A 44 77.06 74.60 1.69
N ARG A 45 77.42 74.78 2.97
CA ARG A 45 77.26 73.73 3.99
C ARG A 45 75.80 73.37 4.23
N MET A 46 74.91 74.36 4.36
CA MET A 46 73.48 74.11 4.52
C MET A 46 72.87 73.44 3.29
N LEU A 47 73.23 73.90 2.08
CA LEU A 47 72.80 73.27 0.83
C LEU A 47 73.29 71.83 0.75
N SER A 48 74.56 71.56 1.05
CA SER A 48 75.11 70.20 1.06
C SER A 48 74.41 69.29 2.08
N GLN A 49 74.16 69.77 3.30
CA GLN A 49 73.41 69.01 4.30
C GLN A 49 71.98 68.69 3.84
N ARG A 50 71.28 69.68 3.26
CA ARG A 50 69.93 69.48 2.72
C ARG A 50 69.93 68.50 1.54
N THR A 51 70.91 68.59 0.65
CA THR A 51 71.08 67.65 -0.47
C THR A 51 71.29 66.24 0.05
N THR A 52 72.21 66.01 1.00
CA THR A 52 72.46 64.69 1.58
C THR A 52 71.23 64.13 2.31
N ALA A 53 70.49 64.95 3.05
CA ALA A 53 69.25 64.51 3.70
C ALA A 53 68.18 64.10 2.67
N LEU A 54 68.02 64.88 1.60
CA LEU A 54 67.10 64.53 0.51
C LEU A 54 67.53 63.27 -0.25
N GLU A 55 68.82 63.06 -0.47
CA GLU A 55 69.35 61.84 -1.09
C GLU A 55 69.04 60.61 -0.25
N GLN A 56 69.20 60.69 1.07
CA GLN A 56 68.84 59.62 2.01
C GLN A 56 67.33 59.34 2.00
N ASP A 57 66.50 60.38 2.02
CA ASP A 57 65.05 60.23 1.94
C ASP A 57 64.62 59.59 0.62
N ILE A 58 65.24 59.98 -0.50
CA ILE A 58 65.03 59.37 -1.82
C ILE A 58 65.40 57.88 -1.78
N GLU A 59 66.55 57.52 -1.23
CA GLU A 59 66.97 56.11 -1.12
C GLU A 59 65.99 55.29 -0.26
N ILE A 60 65.55 55.83 0.87
CA ILE A 60 64.56 55.18 1.75
C ILE A 60 63.22 54.99 1.02
N LEU A 61 62.75 56.02 0.31
CA LEU A 61 61.49 55.95 -0.46
C LEU A 61 61.60 54.95 -1.62
N GLN A 62 62.73 54.90 -2.32
CA GLN A 62 62.97 53.90 -3.36
C GLN A 62 62.95 52.48 -2.80
N LYS A 63 63.57 52.25 -1.64
CA LYS A 63 63.53 50.95 -0.97
C LYS A 63 62.10 50.56 -0.58
N LYS A 64 61.33 51.49 0.02
CA LYS A 64 59.91 51.25 0.35
C LYS A 64 59.07 50.97 -0.89
N LEU A 65 59.27 51.71 -1.98
CA LEU A 65 58.58 51.48 -3.25
C LEU A 65 58.88 50.09 -3.80
N SER A 66 60.15 49.67 -3.78
CA SER A 66 60.53 48.32 -4.23
C SER A 66 59.92 47.21 -3.37
N GLY A 67 59.79 47.44 -2.05
CA GLY A 67 59.09 46.52 -1.14
C GLY A 67 57.61 46.42 -1.47
N CYS A 68 56.94 47.56 -1.61
CA CYS A 68 55.52 47.66 -1.97
C CYS A 68 55.22 46.99 -3.33
N LEU A 69 56.09 47.17 -4.33
CA LEU A 69 55.93 46.51 -5.64
C LEU A 69 56.01 44.98 -5.53
N ARG A 70 56.94 44.46 -4.71
CA ARG A 70 57.07 43.02 -4.48
C ARG A 70 55.85 42.45 -3.74
N GLU A 71 55.40 43.14 -2.69
CA GLU A 71 54.19 42.76 -1.96
C GLU A 71 52.96 42.76 -2.86
N ASN A 72 52.81 43.76 -3.74
CA ASN A 72 51.73 43.80 -4.71
C ASN A 72 51.79 42.60 -5.67
N GLN A 73 52.97 42.24 -6.16
CA GLN A 73 53.15 41.07 -7.00
C GLN A 73 52.78 39.76 -6.27
N ASN A 74 53.22 39.60 -5.02
CA ASN A 74 52.85 38.44 -4.20
C ASN A 74 51.33 38.35 -3.99
N LEU A 75 50.67 39.49 -3.70
CA LEU A 75 49.21 39.53 -3.55
C LEU A 75 48.47 39.18 -4.85
N GLN A 76 49.02 39.54 -6.01
CA GLN A 76 48.47 39.14 -7.30
C GLN A 76 48.57 37.62 -7.52
N GLU A 77 49.68 37.01 -7.13
CA GLU A 77 49.87 35.55 -7.20
C GLU A 77 48.92 34.82 -6.24
N GLU A 78 48.80 35.28 -4.99
CA GLU A 78 47.86 34.74 -4.01
C GLU A 78 46.40 34.87 -4.49
N LEU A 79 46.04 36.01 -5.10
CA LEU A 79 44.71 36.22 -5.66
C LEU A 79 44.44 35.27 -6.83
N ALA A 80 45.40 35.08 -7.73
CA ALA A 80 45.27 34.15 -8.85
C ALA A 80 45.08 32.71 -8.35
N GLU A 81 45.84 32.30 -7.33
CA GLU A 81 45.71 30.98 -6.73
C GLU A 81 44.36 30.81 -6.00
N ALA A 82 43.89 31.83 -5.29
CA ALA A 82 42.57 31.82 -4.66
C ALA A 82 41.44 31.63 -5.69
N TYR A 83 41.51 32.29 -6.85
CA TYR A 83 40.56 32.07 -7.94
C TYR A 83 40.65 30.67 -8.54
N ARG A 84 41.87 30.13 -8.69
CA ARG A 84 42.07 28.75 -9.16
C ARG A 84 41.41 27.74 -8.23
N VAL A 85 41.68 27.84 -6.93
CA VAL A 85 41.07 26.98 -5.90
C VAL A 85 39.54 27.13 -5.88
N LYS A 86 39.03 28.36 -5.99
CA LYS A 86 37.58 28.62 -6.06
C LYS A 86 36.93 27.90 -7.25
N SER A 87 37.57 27.91 -8.42
CA SER A 87 37.07 27.19 -9.60
C SER A 87 37.04 25.69 -9.36
N GLN A 88 38.13 25.11 -8.83
CA GLN A 88 38.19 23.68 -8.54
C GLN A 88 37.13 23.24 -7.52
N LEU A 89 36.87 24.08 -6.51
CA LEU A 89 35.82 23.80 -5.53
C LEU A 89 34.43 23.82 -6.16
N ALA A 90 34.17 24.75 -7.09
CA ALA A 90 32.89 24.80 -7.81
C ALA A 90 32.66 23.53 -8.65
N ASP A 91 33.69 23.05 -9.34
CA ASP A 91 33.62 21.82 -10.14
C ASP A 91 33.37 20.58 -9.25
N LEU A 92 34.11 20.46 -8.14
CA LEU A 92 33.91 19.38 -7.18
C LEU A 92 32.51 19.41 -6.54
N TYR A 93 32.03 20.60 -6.18
CA TYR A 93 30.67 20.76 -5.65
C TYR A 93 29.61 20.34 -6.67
N GLY A 94 29.78 20.72 -7.95
CA GLY A 94 28.88 20.32 -9.03
C GLY A 94 28.87 18.80 -9.27
N ALA A 95 30.04 18.16 -9.21
CA ALA A 95 30.16 16.70 -9.34
C ALA A 95 29.47 15.95 -8.18
N GLU A 96 29.71 16.38 -6.93
CA GLU A 96 29.06 15.78 -5.77
C GLU A 96 27.54 16.01 -5.79
N LEU A 97 27.07 17.20 -6.17
CA LEU A 97 25.64 17.47 -6.29
C LEU A 97 24.97 16.58 -7.36
N SER A 98 25.65 16.33 -8.48
CA SER A 98 25.18 15.42 -9.52
C SER A 98 25.09 13.98 -9.02
N LYS A 99 26.09 13.53 -8.27
CA LYS A 99 26.13 12.20 -7.65
C LYS A 99 25.04 12.04 -6.58
N THR A 100 24.81 13.06 -5.75
CA THR A 100 23.71 13.06 -4.77
C THR A 100 22.36 12.91 -5.47
N LYS A 101 22.14 13.64 -6.57
CA LYS A 101 20.91 13.53 -7.37
C LYS A 101 20.70 12.13 -7.95
N GLU A 102 21.76 11.48 -8.42
CA GLU A 102 21.69 10.10 -8.91
C GLU A 102 21.36 9.10 -7.80
N LEU A 103 22.00 9.23 -6.63
CA LEU A 103 21.69 8.41 -5.46
C LEU A 103 20.24 8.59 -4.99
N GLU A 104 19.73 9.82 -4.99
CA GLU A 104 18.32 10.09 -4.68
C GLU A 104 17.37 9.39 -5.67
N GLN A 105 17.70 9.37 -6.95
CA GLN A 105 16.91 8.65 -7.96
C GLN A 105 16.93 7.14 -7.71
N GLN A 106 18.09 6.56 -7.38
CA GLN A 106 18.20 5.15 -7.04
C GLN A 106 17.40 4.80 -5.77
N VAL A 107 17.47 5.63 -4.74
CA VAL A 107 16.69 5.43 -3.51
C VAL A 107 15.19 5.43 -3.81
N ARG A 108 14.70 6.38 -4.61
CA ARG A 108 13.28 6.42 -5.01
C ARG A 108 12.89 5.18 -5.81
N PHE A 109 13.74 4.74 -6.74
CA PHE A 109 13.52 3.50 -7.49
C PHE A 109 13.35 2.30 -6.56
N PHE A 110 14.29 2.07 -5.64
CA PHE A 110 14.20 0.95 -4.70
C PHE A 110 13.00 1.06 -3.76
N GLN A 111 12.65 2.27 -3.31
CA GLN A 111 11.43 2.48 -2.52
C GLN A 111 10.17 2.05 -3.28
N SER A 112 10.05 2.43 -4.56
CA SER A 112 8.93 2.02 -5.41
C SER A 112 8.92 0.51 -5.66
N SER A 113 10.07 -0.10 -5.96
CA SER A 113 10.17 -1.55 -6.16
C SER A 113 9.79 -2.35 -4.92
N VAL A 114 10.26 -1.90 -3.75
CA VAL A 114 9.91 -2.53 -2.47
C VAL A 114 8.42 -2.40 -2.16
N ALA A 115 7.84 -1.22 -2.39
CA ALA A 115 6.40 -1.01 -2.22
C ALA A 115 5.57 -1.93 -3.14
N GLN A 116 5.99 -2.10 -4.40
CA GLN A 116 5.36 -3.01 -5.34
C GLN A 116 5.45 -4.48 -4.89
N ALA A 117 6.64 -4.93 -4.47
CA ALA A 117 6.83 -6.29 -3.98
C ALA A 117 5.95 -6.60 -2.75
N PHE A 118 5.77 -5.61 -1.85
CA PHE A 118 4.84 -5.75 -0.73
C PHE A 118 3.38 -5.84 -1.19
N ALA A 119 2.96 -5.01 -2.14
CA ALA A 119 1.61 -5.08 -2.70
C ALA A 119 1.32 -6.44 -3.37
N GLU A 120 2.29 -6.97 -4.13
CA GLU A 120 2.19 -8.29 -4.77
C GLU A 120 2.12 -9.43 -3.74
N ARG A 121 2.95 -9.37 -2.69
CA ARG A 121 2.91 -10.33 -1.59
C ARG A 121 1.57 -10.30 -0.87
N ASP A 122 1.09 -9.11 -0.53
CA ASP A 122 -0.16 -8.95 0.22
C ASP A 122 -1.36 -9.38 -0.63
N GLY A 123 -1.35 -9.11 -1.93
CA GLY A 123 -2.33 -9.64 -2.89
C GLY A 123 -2.33 -11.17 -2.94
N SER A 124 -1.14 -11.77 -3.08
CA SER A 124 -0.98 -13.24 -3.10
C SER A 124 -1.42 -13.90 -1.79
N LEU A 125 -1.14 -13.25 -0.66
CA LEU A 125 -1.55 -13.73 0.66
C LEU A 125 -3.08 -13.73 0.81
N LEU A 126 -3.74 -12.66 0.38
CA LEU A 126 -5.20 -12.57 0.40
C LEU A 126 -5.85 -13.64 -0.49
N GLU A 127 -5.29 -13.91 -1.67
CA GLU A 127 -5.76 -14.97 -2.55
C GLU A 127 -5.60 -16.37 -1.93
N CYS A 128 -4.47 -16.59 -1.25
CA CYS A 128 -4.20 -17.82 -0.51
C CYS A 128 -5.21 -18.03 0.64
N GLU A 129 -5.51 -16.98 1.42
CA GLU A 129 -6.51 -17.04 2.48
C GLU A 129 -7.90 -17.37 1.92
N LYS A 130 -8.32 -16.74 0.83
CA LYS A 130 -9.59 -17.08 0.14
C LYS A 130 -9.60 -18.51 -0.38
N ALA A 131 -8.48 -19.02 -0.89
CA ALA A 131 -8.39 -20.41 -1.35
C ALA A 131 -8.56 -21.39 -0.19
N LYS A 132 -7.89 -21.12 0.94
CA LYS A 132 -8.01 -21.88 2.18
C LYS A 132 -9.45 -21.89 2.71
N GLU A 133 -10.15 -20.75 2.74
CA GLU A 133 -11.56 -20.70 3.16
C GLU A 133 -12.46 -21.58 2.29
N ARG A 134 -12.22 -21.62 0.98
CA ARG A 134 -12.97 -22.49 0.05
C ARG A 134 -12.64 -23.97 0.27
N GLU A 135 -11.37 -24.29 0.52
CA GLU A 135 -10.95 -25.66 0.85
C GLU A 135 -11.60 -26.14 2.15
N GLU A 136 -11.58 -25.32 3.21
CA GLU A 136 -12.23 -25.64 4.49
C GLU A 136 -13.76 -25.84 4.33
N ALA A 137 -14.41 -25.04 3.49
CA ALA A 137 -15.82 -25.23 3.15
C ALA A 137 -16.04 -26.54 2.37
N GLY A 138 -15.14 -26.87 1.43
CA GLY A 138 -15.14 -28.13 0.69
C GLY A 138 -14.99 -29.33 1.61
N LEU A 139 -14.05 -29.30 2.54
CA LEU A 139 -13.83 -30.37 3.53
C LEU A 139 -15.06 -30.61 4.41
N LYS A 140 -15.74 -29.55 4.85
CA LYS A 140 -17.01 -29.67 5.58
C LYS A 140 -18.07 -30.38 4.76
N MET A 141 -18.18 -30.07 3.47
CA MET A 141 -19.11 -30.75 2.57
C MET A 141 -18.72 -32.21 2.32
N CYS A 142 -17.43 -32.53 2.18
CA CYS A 142 -16.97 -33.92 2.08
C CYS A 142 -17.34 -34.72 3.34
N ALA A 143 -17.15 -34.15 4.53
CA ALA A 143 -17.51 -34.81 5.78
C ALA A 143 -19.01 -35.14 5.86
N THR A 144 -19.90 -34.25 5.39
CA THR A 144 -21.34 -34.54 5.35
C THR A 144 -21.69 -35.63 4.33
N PHE A 145 -21.02 -35.66 3.18
CA PHE A 145 -21.21 -36.76 2.23
C PHE A 145 -20.69 -38.10 2.76
N GLU A 146 -19.57 -38.12 3.46
CA GLU A 146 -19.04 -39.31 4.11
C GLU A 146 -20.00 -39.85 5.20
N GLU A 147 -20.59 -38.96 6.00
CA GLU A 147 -21.59 -39.33 7.01
C GLU A 147 -22.83 -39.94 6.35
N ARG A 148 -23.40 -39.29 5.33
CA ARG A 148 -24.53 -39.82 4.57
C ARG A 148 -24.21 -41.17 3.92
N THR A 149 -23.00 -41.34 3.40
CA THR A 149 -22.57 -42.61 2.82
C THR A 149 -22.54 -43.71 3.87
N ARG A 150 -22.01 -43.42 5.07
CA ARG A 150 -22.05 -44.37 6.21
C ARG A 150 -23.47 -44.74 6.59
N GLU A 151 -24.38 -43.77 6.68
CA GLU A 151 -25.80 -44.02 6.97
C GLU A 151 -26.45 -44.94 5.93
N TYR A 152 -26.25 -44.68 4.64
CA TYR A 152 -26.77 -45.53 3.57
C TYR A 152 -26.16 -46.93 3.60
N GLN A 153 -24.87 -47.05 3.92
CA GLN A 153 -24.21 -48.35 4.06
C GLN A 153 -24.85 -49.17 5.18
N THR A 154 -25.06 -48.57 6.36
CA THR A 154 -25.73 -49.23 7.49
C THR A 154 -27.17 -49.62 7.16
N ALA A 155 -27.94 -48.72 6.54
CA ALA A 155 -29.31 -49.02 6.12
C ALA A 155 -29.37 -50.17 5.10
N MET A 156 -28.41 -50.24 4.18
CA MET A 156 -28.30 -51.34 3.23
C MET A 156 -27.98 -52.68 3.93
N GLU A 157 -27.07 -52.66 4.90
CA GLU A 157 -26.73 -53.85 5.70
C GLU A 157 -27.92 -54.33 6.55
N ASP A 158 -28.67 -53.42 7.15
CA ASP A 158 -29.90 -53.73 7.89
C ASP A 158 -30.97 -54.36 6.99
N GLN A 159 -31.20 -53.76 5.81
CA GLN A 159 -32.14 -54.29 4.84
C GLN A 159 -31.72 -55.68 4.33
N LYS A 160 -30.42 -55.90 4.14
CA LYS A 160 -29.88 -57.20 3.75
C LYS A 160 -30.16 -58.25 4.83
N ARG A 161 -29.87 -57.93 6.10
CA ARG A 161 -30.17 -58.84 7.23
C ARG A 161 -31.65 -59.20 7.30
N LEU A 162 -32.54 -58.21 7.18
CA LEU A 162 -33.98 -58.46 7.17
C LEU A 162 -34.40 -59.35 6.00
N ASN A 163 -33.80 -59.17 4.82
CA ASN A 163 -34.09 -60.01 3.66
C ASN A 163 -33.61 -61.46 3.88
N ASP A 164 -32.41 -61.63 4.44
CA ASP A 164 -31.86 -62.95 4.80
C ASP A 164 -32.77 -63.66 5.84
N ASP A 165 -33.27 -62.93 6.85
CA ASP A 165 -34.20 -63.45 7.86
C ASP A 165 -35.54 -63.86 7.24
N LEU A 166 -36.15 -63.00 6.40
CA LEU A 166 -37.40 -63.32 5.70
C LEU A 166 -37.26 -64.52 4.77
N GLN A 167 -36.11 -64.64 4.10
CA GLN A 167 -35.81 -65.78 3.25
C GLN A 167 -35.74 -67.07 4.07
N MET A 168 -35.14 -67.03 5.27
CA MET A 168 -35.09 -68.15 6.20
C MET A 168 -36.50 -68.55 6.68
N GLU A 169 -37.29 -67.60 7.17
CA GLU A 169 -38.69 -67.85 7.60
C GLU A 169 -39.52 -68.45 6.47
N LEU A 170 -39.36 -67.96 5.24
CA LEU A 170 -40.04 -68.48 4.07
C LEU A 170 -39.64 -69.93 3.76
N THR A 171 -38.38 -70.30 3.97
CA THR A 171 -37.93 -71.69 3.81
C THR A 171 -38.47 -72.60 4.91
N GLU A 172 -38.49 -72.15 6.17
CA GLU A 172 -39.06 -72.90 7.29
C GLU A 172 -40.57 -73.11 7.12
N LEU A 173 -41.30 -72.06 6.72
CA LEU A 173 -42.73 -72.15 6.48
C LEU A 173 -43.04 -73.12 5.34
N LYS A 174 -42.27 -73.08 4.25
CA LYS A 174 -42.39 -74.06 3.16
C LYS A 174 -42.18 -75.50 3.65
N ALA A 175 -41.14 -75.74 4.45
CA ALA A 175 -40.89 -77.06 5.04
C ALA A 175 -42.02 -77.50 5.98
N HIS A 176 -42.56 -76.57 6.79
CA HIS A 176 -43.69 -76.85 7.68
C HIS A 176 -44.98 -77.12 6.92
N THR A 177 -45.26 -76.37 5.85
CA THR A 177 -46.38 -76.61 4.95
C THR A 177 -46.24 -77.99 4.32
N GLU A 178 -45.08 -78.35 3.78
CA GLU A 178 -44.82 -79.68 3.20
C GLU A 178 -45.04 -80.81 4.23
N SER A 179 -44.54 -80.64 5.45
CA SER A 179 -44.79 -81.58 6.56
C SER A 179 -46.28 -81.70 6.87
N SER A 180 -47.00 -80.59 6.96
CA SER A 180 -48.45 -80.57 7.22
C SER A 180 -49.25 -81.24 6.11
N LEU A 181 -48.90 -80.98 4.85
CA LEU A 181 -49.49 -81.66 3.68
C LEU A 181 -49.32 -83.19 3.79
N ASN A 182 -48.15 -83.64 4.25
CA ASN A 182 -47.88 -85.06 4.47
C ASN A 182 -48.71 -85.65 5.63
N VAL A 183 -48.88 -84.90 6.72
CA VAL A 183 -49.76 -85.30 7.85
C VAL A 183 -51.21 -85.44 7.38
N ILE A 184 -51.74 -84.43 6.68
CA ILE A 184 -53.11 -84.45 6.13
C ILE A 184 -53.29 -85.68 5.22
N LYS A 185 -52.31 -85.95 4.35
CA LYS A 185 -52.33 -87.13 3.49
C LYS A 185 -52.43 -88.43 4.31
N LYS A 186 -51.65 -88.57 5.40
CA LYS A 186 -51.71 -89.72 6.30
C LYS A 186 -53.02 -89.83 7.08
N LEU A 187 -53.56 -88.72 7.59
CA LEU A 187 -54.86 -88.70 8.27
C LEU A 187 -55.96 -89.15 7.33
N TYR A 188 -55.95 -88.66 6.08
CA TYR A 188 -56.86 -89.10 5.04
C TYR A 188 -56.70 -90.61 4.75
N GLU A 189 -55.47 -91.13 4.69
CA GLU A 189 -55.20 -92.57 4.55
C GLU A 189 -55.75 -93.39 5.72
N VAL A 190 -55.63 -92.93 6.96
CA VAL A 190 -56.19 -93.60 8.16
C VAL A 190 -57.72 -93.60 8.09
N ARG A 191 -58.32 -92.43 7.84
CA ARG A 191 -59.77 -92.27 7.69
C ARG A 191 -60.35 -93.17 6.60
N SER A 192 -59.64 -93.29 5.48
CA SER A 192 -60.01 -94.14 4.32
C SER A 192 -59.92 -95.64 4.60
N ARG A 193 -59.28 -96.07 5.70
CA ARG A 193 -59.25 -97.48 6.12
C ARG A 193 -60.46 -97.85 6.97
N GLU A 194 -61.04 -96.89 7.68
CA GLU A 194 -62.18 -97.09 8.58
C GLU A 194 -63.54 -96.76 7.94
N CYS A 195 -63.57 -95.99 6.83
CA CYS A 195 -64.76 -95.80 5.97
C CYS A 195 -64.40 -95.84 4.48
N GLU A 196 -65.38 -96.16 3.63
CA GLU A 196 -65.25 -96.10 2.17
C GLU A 196 -65.12 -94.64 1.69
N CYS A 197 -63.88 -94.15 1.58
CA CYS A 197 -63.57 -92.81 1.07
C CYS A 197 -63.09 -92.85 -0.40
N PRO A 198 -63.47 -91.85 -1.24
CA PRO A 198 -63.11 -91.81 -2.66
C PRO A 198 -61.61 -91.49 -2.86
N SER A 199 -60.92 -92.33 -3.65
CA SER A 199 -59.45 -92.26 -3.77
C SER A 199 -58.91 -91.18 -4.75
N ASN A 200 -59.74 -90.71 -5.68
CA ASN A 200 -59.37 -89.77 -6.77
C ASN A 200 -59.99 -88.38 -6.59
N ILE A 201 -59.78 -87.78 -5.42
CA ILE A 201 -60.21 -86.41 -5.13
C ILE A 201 -58.98 -85.49 -4.94
N THR A 202 -59.19 -84.20 -5.18
CA THR A 202 -58.17 -83.15 -5.03
C THR A 202 -57.72 -83.00 -3.57
N PHE A 203 -56.58 -82.34 -3.34
CA PHE A 203 -56.06 -82.18 -1.98
C PHE A 203 -56.97 -81.31 -1.12
N GLU A 204 -57.51 -80.22 -1.67
CA GLU A 204 -58.52 -79.38 -1.02
C GLU A 204 -59.77 -80.18 -0.61
N GLU A 205 -60.27 -81.08 -1.48
CA GLU A 205 -61.42 -81.93 -1.15
C GLU A 205 -61.10 -82.93 -0.01
N LYS A 206 -59.86 -83.45 0.06
CA LYS A 206 -59.41 -84.28 1.19
C LYS A 206 -59.42 -83.50 2.51
N CYS A 207 -58.98 -82.24 2.47
CA CYS A 207 -59.01 -81.34 3.63
C CYS A 207 -60.44 -81.06 4.08
N SER A 208 -61.34 -80.72 3.14
CA SER A 208 -62.75 -80.46 3.47
C SER A 208 -63.41 -81.64 4.16
N ILE A 209 -63.20 -82.87 3.67
CA ILE A 209 -63.75 -84.08 4.29
C ILE A 209 -63.23 -84.29 5.71
N LEU A 210 -61.93 -84.09 5.96
CA LEU A 210 -61.35 -84.22 7.30
C LEU A 210 -61.84 -83.13 8.26
N LEU A 211 -62.12 -81.92 7.76
CA LEU A 211 -62.65 -80.81 8.57
C LEU A 211 -64.13 -81.01 8.93
N ASP A 212 -64.89 -81.74 8.10
CA ASP A 212 -66.30 -82.06 8.32
C ASP A 212 -66.50 -83.27 9.27
N ASP A 213 -65.43 -83.98 9.66
CA ASP A 213 -65.51 -85.06 10.64
C ASP A 213 -65.89 -84.51 12.03
N SER A 214 -66.76 -85.22 12.75
CA SER A 214 -67.17 -84.81 14.11
C SER A 214 -66.01 -84.91 15.10
N ALA A 215 -65.97 -84.02 16.10
CA ALA A 215 -64.92 -84.00 17.12
C ALA A 215 -64.78 -85.33 17.88
N ASP A 216 -65.86 -86.10 18.03
CA ASP A 216 -65.87 -87.43 18.64
C ASP A 216 -65.11 -88.47 17.80
N SER A 217 -65.08 -88.28 16.48
CA SER A 217 -64.42 -89.18 15.51
C SER A 217 -62.88 -89.12 15.59
N TRP A 218 -62.34 -88.06 16.17
CA TRP A 218 -60.89 -87.85 16.32
C TRP A 218 -60.46 -87.69 17.79
N SER A 219 -61.34 -88.05 18.73
CA SER A 219 -61.06 -87.87 20.15
C SER A 219 -60.07 -88.92 20.68
N PHE A 220 -58.91 -88.44 21.12
CA PHE A 220 -58.11 -89.08 22.16
C PHE A 220 -58.09 -88.12 23.34
N ASN A 221 -58.60 -88.58 24.50
CA ASN A 221 -58.80 -87.80 25.72
C ASN A 221 -57.62 -86.86 26.01
N LEU A 222 -57.90 -85.55 26.01
CA LEU A 222 -57.02 -84.52 26.55
C LEU A 222 -57.79 -83.72 27.61
N ASP A 223 -57.64 -84.18 28.85
CA ASP A 223 -57.62 -83.30 30.01
C ASP A 223 -56.37 -82.41 29.92
N GLY A 224 -56.49 -81.11 30.20
CA GLY A 224 -55.30 -80.27 30.29
C GLY A 224 -55.53 -78.78 30.37
N GLU A 225 -56.05 -78.29 31.49
CA GLU A 225 -55.95 -76.90 31.97
C GLU A 225 -54.48 -76.44 32.11
N THR A 226 -53.74 -76.25 31.02
CA THR A 226 -52.35 -75.70 31.05
C THR A 226 -52.19 -74.42 30.23
N SER A 227 -53.17 -74.06 29.41
CA SER A 227 -53.12 -72.91 28.48
C SER A 227 -53.23 -71.56 29.18
N THR A 228 -54.09 -71.46 30.21
CA THR A 228 -54.43 -70.17 30.83
C THR A 228 -53.30 -69.63 31.72
N SER A 229 -52.60 -70.50 32.46
CA SER A 229 -51.51 -70.08 33.36
C SER A 229 -50.25 -69.64 32.59
N LYS A 230 -49.95 -70.28 31.45
CA LYS A 230 -48.83 -69.90 30.57
C LYS A 230 -49.07 -68.57 29.86
N TYR A 231 -50.33 -68.28 29.50
CA TYR A 231 -50.73 -67.00 28.94
C TYR A 231 -50.63 -65.86 29.96
N ILE A 232 -51.06 -66.09 31.20
CA ILE A 232 -50.92 -65.11 32.29
C ILE A 232 -49.44 -64.79 32.56
N ALA A 233 -48.57 -65.79 32.63
CA ALA A 233 -47.13 -65.56 32.84
C ALA A 233 -46.48 -64.77 31.68
N SER A 234 -46.92 -64.99 30.43
CA SER A 234 -46.44 -64.23 29.26
C SER A 234 -46.84 -62.76 29.33
N LEU A 235 -48.07 -62.45 29.76
CA LEU A 235 -48.55 -61.08 29.93
C LEU A 235 -47.84 -60.35 31.07
N GLU A 236 -47.55 -61.04 32.18
CA GLU A 236 -46.80 -60.46 33.30
C GLU A 236 -45.36 -60.11 32.90
N GLN A 237 -44.70 -60.98 32.11
CA GLN A 237 -43.36 -60.72 31.59
C GLN A 237 -43.32 -59.52 30.62
N GLU A 238 -44.32 -59.40 29.74
CA GLU A 238 -44.46 -58.27 28.83
C GLU A 238 -44.67 -56.95 29.59
N ASN A 239 -45.47 -56.98 30.66
CA ASN A 239 -45.74 -55.82 31.50
C ASN A 239 -44.47 -55.32 32.22
N GLU A 240 -43.63 -56.22 32.73
CA GLU A 240 -42.34 -55.85 33.32
C GLU A 240 -41.34 -55.31 32.28
N SER A 241 -41.34 -55.86 31.06
CA SER A 241 -40.55 -55.32 29.94
C SER A 241 -40.97 -53.89 29.58
N LEU A 242 -42.27 -53.61 29.56
CA LEU A 242 -42.81 -52.28 29.29
C LEU A 242 -42.45 -51.27 30.40
N LYS A 243 -42.55 -51.66 31.67
CA LYS A 243 -42.10 -50.81 32.80
C LYS A 243 -40.62 -50.45 32.72
N ALA A 244 -39.76 -51.39 32.32
CA ALA A 244 -38.34 -51.12 32.13
C ALA A 244 -38.11 -50.12 30.98
N LYS A 245 -38.83 -50.26 29.86
CA LYS A 245 -38.76 -49.31 28.73
C LYS A 245 -39.23 -47.91 29.12
N ILE A 246 -40.33 -47.80 29.87
CA ILE A 246 -40.85 -46.52 30.37
C ILE A 246 -39.82 -45.85 31.29
N SER A 247 -39.20 -46.60 32.21
CA SER A 247 -38.18 -46.07 33.12
C SER A 247 -36.97 -45.53 32.35
N LYS A 248 -36.53 -46.23 31.28
CA LYS A 248 -35.45 -45.79 30.40
C LYS A 248 -35.81 -44.50 29.65
N LEU A 249 -37.04 -44.41 29.13
CA LEU A 249 -37.53 -43.20 28.45
C LEU A 249 -37.60 -41.99 29.39
N GLN A 250 -38.06 -42.18 30.63
CA GLN A 250 -38.08 -41.12 31.63
C GLN A 250 -36.66 -40.63 32.00
N SER A 251 -35.70 -41.53 32.09
CA SER A 251 -34.29 -41.17 32.30
C SER A 251 -33.73 -40.36 31.13
N ASN A 252 -34.00 -40.79 29.90
CA ASN A 252 -33.56 -40.08 28.69
C ASN A 252 -34.17 -38.67 28.63
N LEU A 253 -35.47 -38.54 28.93
CA LEU A 253 -36.16 -37.25 28.94
C LEU A 253 -35.52 -36.27 29.93
N ARG A 254 -35.15 -36.75 31.13
CA ARG A 254 -34.46 -35.94 32.14
C ARG A 254 -33.12 -35.43 31.64
N MET A 255 -32.32 -36.30 31.03
CA MET A 255 -31.03 -35.92 30.45
C MET A 255 -31.19 -34.91 29.31
N SER A 256 -32.17 -35.10 28.43
CA SER A 256 -32.47 -34.14 27.35
C SER A 256 -32.83 -32.76 27.88
N PHE A 257 -33.60 -32.69 28.98
CA PHE A 257 -33.95 -31.43 29.63
C PHE A 257 -32.73 -30.71 30.22
N GLU A 258 -31.78 -31.45 30.81
CA GLU A 258 -30.52 -30.89 31.32
C GLU A 258 -29.66 -30.31 30.19
N ILE A 259 -29.58 -31.01 29.04
CA ILE A 259 -28.90 -30.55 27.84
C ILE A 259 -29.55 -29.28 27.30
N GLU A 260 -30.87 -29.26 27.13
CA GLU A 260 -31.63 -28.10 26.65
C GLU A 260 -31.37 -26.88 27.52
N HIS A 261 -31.42 -27.05 28.84
CA HIS A 261 -31.19 -25.97 29.78
C HIS A 261 -29.75 -25.42 29.72
N HIS A 262 -28.75 -26.31 29.55
CA HIS A 262 -27.36 -25.89 29.35
C HIS A 262 -27.19 -25.11 28.04
N LEU A 263 -27.76 -25.60 26.94
CA LEU A 263 -27.71 -24.92 25.64
C LEU A 263 -28.40 -23.55 25.71
N GLN A 264 -29.54 -23.46 26.38
CA GLN A 264 -30.26 -22.19 26.55
C GLN A 264 -29.44 -21.15 27.34
N ARG A 265 -28.68 -21.56 28.36
CA ARG A 265 -27.76 -20.65 29.07
C ARG A 265 -26.60 -20.19 28.19
N ASN A 266 -26.04 -21.08 27.40
CA ASN A 266 -24.97 -20.73 26.47
C ASN A 266 -25.46 -19.76 25.40
N ALA A 267 -26.65 -19.99 24.83
CA ALA A 267 -27.28 -19.08 23.88
C ALA A 267 -27.43 -17.65 24.45
N ARG A 268 -28.01 -17.52 25.66
CA ARG A 268 -28.15 -16.21 26.33
C ARG A 268 -26.80 -15.53 26.60
N THR A 269 -25.75 -16.30 26.85
CA THR A 269 -24.41 -15.76 27.09
C THR A 269 -23.78 -15.25 25.79
N LEU A 270 -23.97 -15.99 24.69
CA LEU A 270 -23.52 -15.59 23.36
C LEU A 270 -24.26 -14.33 22.86
N GLU A 271 -25.58 -14.26 23.04
CA GLU A 271 -26.38 -13.07 22.70
C GLU A 271 -25.86 -11.81 23.40
N LYS A 272 -25.51 -11.90 24.69
CA LYS A 272 -24.93 -10.77 25.44
C LYS A 272 -23.56 -10.36 24.89
N LYS A 273 -22.70 -11.32 24.55
CA LYS A 273 -21.38 -11.03 23.96
C LYS A 273 -21.53 -10.38 22.59
N GLN A 274 -22.47 -10.86 21.78
CA GLN A 274 -22.77 -10.29 20.47
C GLN A 274 -23.25 -8.84 20.61
N ALA A 275 -24.21 -8.57 21.50
CA ALA A 275 -24.70 -7.21 21.74
C ALA A 275 -23.58 -6.25 22.16
N LEU A 276 -22.65 -6.67 23.03
CA LEU A 276 -21.49 -5.86 23.42
C LEU A 276 -20.55 -5.59 22.25
N SER A 277 -20.30 -6.59 21.40
CA SER A 277 -19.46 -6.46 20.21
C SER A 277 -20.08 -5.49 19.20
N ASP A 278 -21.39 -5.60 18.96
CA ASP A 278 -22.12 -4.74 18.03
C ASP A 278 -22.09 -3.27 18.47
N ASP A 279 -22.25 -3.01 19.77
CA ASP A 279 -22.15 -1.66 20.34
C ASP A 279 -20.73 -1.09 20.17
N LEU A 280 -19.69 -1.90 20.40
CA LEU A 280 -18.30 -1.48 20.21
C LEU A 280 -18.01 -1.13 18.74
N MET A 281 -18.44 -1.97 17.81
CA MET A 281 -18.27 -1.72 16.37
C MET A 281 -19.02 -0.46 15.93
N ARG A 282 -20.26 -0.28 16.38
CA ARG A 282 -21.07 0.91 16.08
C ARG A 282 -20.41 2.18 16.58
N ASN A 283 -19.89 2.16 17.81
CA ASN A 283 -19.19 3.30 18.40
C ASN A 283 -17.89 3.61 17.65
N GLY A 284 -17.11 2.58 17.29
CA GLY A 284 -15.90 2.72 16.49
C GLY A 284 -16.16 3.33 15.11
N LEU A 285 -17.17 2.83 14.40
CA LEU A 285 -17.60 3.37 13.11
C LEU A 285 -18.06 4.82 13.21
N SER A 286 -18.85 5.16 14.23
CA SER A 286 -19.28 6.54 14.46
C SER A 286 -18.10 7.48 14.73
N ALA A 287 -17.10 7.05 15.50
CA ALA A 287 -15.90 7.83 15.75
C ALA A 287 -15.09 8.05 14.46
N LEU A 288 -14.88 6.99 13.68
CA LEU A 288 -14.16 7.07 12.40
C LEU A 288 -14.89 8.00 11.42
N GLN A 289 -16.21 7.90 11.33
CA GLN A 289 -17.03 8.76 10.49
C GLN A 289 -16.86 10.24 10.88
N LYS A 290 -16.86 10.56 12.18
CA LYS A 290 -16.62 11.93 12.66
C LYS A 290 -15.25 12.45 12.23
N VAL A 291 -14.20 11.65 12.42
CA VAL A 291 -12.83 12.01 12.00
C VAL A 291 -12.76 12.25 10.50
N TYR A 292 -13.33 11.34 9.70
CA TYR A 292 -13.38 11.49 8.25
C TYR A 292 -14.12 12.77 7.82
N THR A 293 -15.29 13.05 8.41
CA THR A 293 -16.04 14.26 8.08
C THR A 293 -15.28 15.54 8.43
N TYR A 294 -14.58 15.55 9.56
CA TYR A 294 -13.75 16.67 9.98
C TYR A 294 -12.57 16.89 9.04
N GLN A 295 -11.80 15.83 8.75
CA GLN A 295 -10.67 15.91 7.83
C GLN A 295 -11.09 16.36 6.44
N ARG A 296 -12.22 15.84 5.92
CA ARG A 296 -12.75 16.26 4.62
C ARG A 296 -13.09 17.75 4.60
N ALA A 297 -13.70 18.27 5.66
CA ALA A 297 -14.03 19.68 5.77
C ALA A 297 -12.77 20.55 5.82
N GLU A 298 -11.75 20.14 6.57
CA GLU A 298 -10.49 20.89 6.68
C GLU A 298 -9.72 20.92 5.35
N ILE A 299 -9.65 19.79 4.66
CA ILE A 299 -9.05 19.72 3.31
C ILE A 299 -9.79 20.65 2.35
N MET A 300 -11.12 20.62 2.37
CA MET A 300 -11.94 21.45 1.49
C MET A 300 -11.72 22.94 1.76
N LYS A 301 -11.63 23.34 3.02
CA LYS A 301 -11.31 24.71 3.44
C LYS A 301 -9.94 25.16 2.91
N ILE A 302 -8.89 24.33 3.07
CA ILE A 302 -7.55 24.66 2.56
C ILE A 302 -7.58 24.84 1.05
N LEU A 303 -8.25 23.95 0.32
CA LEU A 303 -8.36 24.04 -1.13
C LEU A 303 -9.10 25.32 -1.59
N GLU A 304 -10.14 25.73 -0.86
CA GLU A 304 -10.85 27.00 -1.13
C GLU A 304 -9.98 28.22 -0.85
N GLU A 305 -9.19 28.22 0.24
CA GLU A 305 -8.24 29.28 0.56
C GLU A 305 -7.13 29.41 -0.51
N GLU A 306 -6.54 28.29 -0.93
CA GLU A 306 -5.53 28.26 -2.00
C GLU A 306 -6.10 28.71 -3.34
N LEU A 307 -7.34 28.33 -3.66
CA LEU A 307 -8.03 28.79 -4.87
C LEU A 307 -8.20 30.32 -4.88
N LEU A 308 -8.55 30.92 -3.74
CA LEU A 308 -8.68 32.37 -3.59
C LEU A 308 -7.33 33.09 -3.74
N LEU A 309 -6.26 32.54 -3.14
CA LEU A 309 -4.91 33.07 -3.27
C LEU A 309 -4.43 33.02 -4.73
N LEU A 310 -4.63 31.90 -5.41
CA LEU A 310 -4.26 31.73 -6.81
C LEU A 310 -5.06 32.69 -7.71
N SER A 311 -6.36 32.82 -7.48
CA SER A 311 -7.22 33.78 -8.19
C SER A 311 -6.73 35.22 -8.03
N THR A 312 -6.34 35.60 -6.81
CA THR A 312 -5.78 36.93 -6.53
C THR A 312 -4.46 37.15 -7.28
N ALA A 313 -3.55 36.17 -7.24
CA ALA A 313 -2.28 36.24 -7.95
C ALA A 313 -2.47 36.32 -9.49
N VAL A 314 -3.42 35.56 -10.04
CA VAL A 314 -3.78 35.63 -11.46
C VAL A 314 -4.32 37.01 -11.82
N ASN A 315 -5.20 37.58 -11.00
CA ASN A 315 -5.72 38.93 -11.22
C ASN A 315 -4.60 39.98 -11.16
N GLU A 316 -3.67 39.89 -10.19
CA GLU A 316 -2.51 40.79 -10.12
C GLU A 316 -1.59 40.68 -11.34
N ILE A 317 -1.37 39.46 -11.84
CA ILE A 317 -0.61 39.23 -13.08
C ILE A 317 -1.35 39.87 -14.25
N GLN A 318 -2.67 39.65 -14.36
CA GLN A 318 -3.51 40.20 -15.42
C GLN A 318 -3.50 41.74 -15.40
N ASP A 319 -3.57 42.36 -14.22
CA ASP A 319 -3.51 43.81 -14.05
C ASP A 319 -2.15 44.37 -14.48
N LYS A 320 -1.05 43.74 -14.04
CA LYS A 320 0.32 44.11 -14.47
C LYS A 320 0.50 43.97 -15.98
N LEU A 321 -0.05 42.91 -16.57
CA LEU A 321 0.04 42.65 -18.00
C LEU A 321 -0.75 43.69 -18.80
N THR A 322 -1.93 44.05 -18.32
CA THR A 322 -2.76 45.13 -18.88
C THR A 322 -2.04 46.48 -18.79
N GLN A 323 -1.36 46.77 -17.68
CA GLN A 323 -0.57 47.99 -17.51
C GLN A 323 0.65 48.04 -18.46
N ILE A 324 1.32 46.91 -18.69
CA ILE A 324 2.40 46.80 -19.70
C ILE A 324 1.84 47.07 -21.10
N CYS A 325 0.70 46.48 -21.46
CA CYS A 325 0.05 46.73 -22.75
C CYS A 325 -0.31 48.21 -22.96
N ILE A 326 -0.88 48.87 -21.94
CA ILE A 326 -1.20 50.31 -22.00
C ILE A 326 0.07 51.16 -22.11
N ASN A 327 1.13 50.83 -21.37
CA ASN A 327 2.40 51.54 -21.45
C ASN A 327 3.11 51.35 -22.81
N ALA A 328 2.91 50.21 -23.46
CA ALA A 328 3.38 49.96 -24.83
C ALA A 328 2.60 50.78 -25.88
N GLU A 329 1.31 51.03 -25.67
CA GLU A 329 0.49 51.90 -26.53
C GLU A 329 0.80 53.40 -26.34
N ILE A 330 1.16 53.84 -25.13
CA ILE A 330 1.54 55.23 -24.84
C ILE A 330 2.95 55.58 -25.37
N MET A 331 3.84 54.60 -25.53
CA MET A 331 5.22 54.77 -26.01
C MET A 331 5.43 54.39 -27.49
N GLY A 332 4.36 54.21 -28.27
CA GLY A 332 4.44 53.78 -29.67
C GLY A 332 4.44 54.93 -30.68
N ASN A 333 5.63 55.42 -31.07
CA ASN A 333 5.87 55.91 -32.44
C ASN A 333 6.31 54.70 -33.29
N PRO A 334 5.91 54.56 -34.58
CA PRO A 334 6.00 53.29 -35.28
C PRO A 334 7.39 53.11 -35.90
N VAL A 335 8.19 52.17 -35.37
CA VAL A 335 9.43 51.77 -36.04
C VAL A 335 9.58 50.26 -36.02
N GLY A 336 9.70 49.71 -37.22
CA GLY A 336 10.46 48.49 -37.47
C GLY A 336 9.64 47.21 -37.53
N LYS A 337 9.21 46.84 -38.75
CA LYS A 337 9.02 45.43 -39.12
C LYS A 337 10.34 44.70 -38.84
N MET A 338 10.44 44.03 -37.70
CA MET A 338 11.48 43.05 -37.44
C MET A 338 11.03 41.73 -38.06
N GLN A 339 11.71 41.36 -39.13
CA GLN A 339 11.54 40.11 -39.86
C GLN A 339 11.98 38.96 -38.94
N CYS A 340 11.02 38.20 -38.42
CA CYS A 340 11.30 36.95 -37.72
C CYS A 340 11.58 35.85 -38.75
N CYS A 341 12.73 35.19 -38.58
CA CYS A 341 13.14 34.06 -39.39
C CYS A 341 12.15 32.88 -39.21
N ASP A 342 11.62 32.41 -40.34
CA ASP A 342 11.00 31.10 -40.47
C ASP A 342 12.06 30.02 -40.21
N SER A 343 12.10 29.48 -38.99
CA SER A 343 12.72 28.17 -38.77
C SER A 343 12.09 27.42 -37.61
N SER A 344 11.22 26.48 -37.98
CA SER A 344 11.03 25.18 -37.31
C SER A 344 10.49 25.18 -35.88
N CYS A 345 9.18 25.31 -35.73
CA CYS A 345 8.45 24.56 -34.71
C CYS A 345 7.55 23.55 -35.44
N LYS A 346 7.99 22.30 -35.50
CA LYS A 346 7.15 21.21 -35.99
C LYS A 346 6.11 20.91 -34.93
N ASP A 347 4.84 21.11 -35.26
CA ASP A 347 3.72 20.51 -34.56
C ASP A 347 3.90 18.98 -34.55
N VAL A 348 4.07 18.40 -33.36
CA VAL A 348 3.91 16.96 -33.16
C VAL A 348 2.47 16.74 -32.74
N HIS A 349 1.58 16.68 -33.72
CA HIS A 349 0.29 16.02 -33.53
C HIS A 349 0.55 14.52 -33.35
N VAL A 350 0.42 14.03 -32.12
CA VAL A 350 0.34 12.58 -31.86
C VAL A 350 -1.03 12.12 -32.34
N THR A 351 -1.08 11.72 -33.61
CA THR A 351 -2.16 10.89 -34.16
C THR A 351 -1.89 9.46 -33.70
N MET A 352 -2.73 8.96 -32.79
CA MET A 352 -2.77 7.53 -32.46
C MET A 352 -3.87 6.90 -33.30
N ASP A 353 -3.51 6.54 -34.53
CA ASP A 353 -4.31 5.66 -35.38
C ASP A 353 -3.51 4.37 -35.58
N ILE A 354 -3.88 3.33 -34.85
CA ILE A 354 -3.47 1.96 -35.12
C ILE A 354 -4.74 1.13 -35.19
N GLY A 355 -5.14 0.84 -36.43
CA GLY A 355 -6.14 -0.17 -36.77
C GLY A 355 -5.65 -1.61 -36.54
N PRO A 356 -6.52 -2.60 -36.73
CA PRO A 356 -6.53 -3.86 -35.99
C PRO A 356 -5.81 -5.00 -36.73
N GLU A 357 -5.12 -5.87 -35.99
CA GLU A 357 -4.76 -7.28 -36.32
C GLU A 357 -3.82 -7.76 -35.19
N THR A 358 -3.92 -8.92 -34.56
CA THR A 358 -4.47 -10.23 -34.91
C THR A 358 -4.75 -10.97 -33.59
N ILE A 359 -5.92 -11.63 -33.51
CA ILE A 359 -6.30 -12.52 -32.42
C ILE A 359 -5.66 -13.89 -32.63
N PRO A 360 -4.90 -14.48 -31.68
CA PRO A 360 -4.64 -15.91 -31.70
C PRO A 360 -5.87 -16.64 -31.14
N LYS A 361 -6.54 -17.40 -32.00
CA LYS A 361 -7.47 -18.46 -31.59
C LYS A 361 -6.72 -19.45 -30.68
N ILE A 362 -7.15 -19.59 -29.43
CA ILE A 362 -6.84 -20.78 -28.64
C ILE A 362 -8.08 -21.67 -28.66
N CYS A 363 -7.99 -22.75 -29.41
CA CYS A 363 -8.93 -23.86 -29.36
C CYS A 363 -8.72 -24.66 -28.07
N ALA A 364 -9.82 -24.98 -27.41
CA ALA A 364 -9.91 -26.04 -26.41
C ALA A 364 -9.70 -27.40 -27.10
N HIS A 365 -8.74 -28.21 -26.62
CA HIS A 365 -8.94 -29.57 -26.15
C HIS A 365 -7.60 -30.19 -25.68
N GLU A 366 -7.66 -30.89 -24.55
CA GLU A 366 -6.74 -31.97 -24.11
C GLU A 366 -5.27 -31.63 -23.80
N LEU A 367 -4.92 -31.72 -22.51
CA LEU A 367 -4.15 -32.86 -22.00
C LEU A 367 -4.16 -32.87 -20.47
N TRP A 368 -4.97 -33.76 -19.92
CA TRP A 368 -4.69 -34.42 -18.65
C TRP A 368 -3.40 -35.23 -18.80
N CYS A 369 -2.43 -35.06 -17.89
CA CYS A 369 -1.63 -36.13 -17.28
C CYS A 369 -0.41 -35.55 -16.52
N ASN A 370 -0.25 -35.99 -15.26
CA ASN A 370 0.94 -35.90 -14.39
C ASN A 370 1.27 -34.48 -13.90
N LEU A 371 1.11 -34.10 -12.63
CA LEU A 371 1.40 -34.77 -11.37
C LEU A 371 0.65 -34.09 -10.22
#